data_AF-A0A9Q1CIV5-F1
#
_entry.id   AF-A0A9Q1CIV5-F1
#
_cell.length_a   1.000
_cell.length_b   1.000
_cell.length_c   1.000
_cell.angle_alpha   90.00
_cell.angle_beta   90.00
_cell.angle_gamma   90.00
#
_symmetry.space_group_name_H-M   'P 1'
#
loop_
_entity.id
_entity.type
_entity.pdbx_description
1 polymer ?
#
loop_
_entity_poly.entity_id
_entity_poly.type
_entity_poly.pdbx_seq_one_letter_code
_entity_poly.pdbx_strand_id
1 'polypeptide(L)'
;MSSHIQEGQKTCPGLYCGRTELSSENGATNYSECGACPRGMQPNNESICATCDDEMQLYDWLYLGFMGLLPLLLNFFFTEMFAKKANVILLHVSSILEAGLAAIVALLVVDPVGQLNLRTCRVNRLADWYTMFKNPQPSYSVTLQCTQEAVFPLFSIILIYYTFNLALMMLVRPILSYKFCKNLGRNSIYAALYFHPILVLFHAVFAGLVYFSFPYVVTAASLTTHAVHFAVLNIQAYVRCSNLQPPSVHHAGWMVHATIK
;
A
#
# COMPACT_ATOMS: atom_id res chain seq x y z
N MET A 1 -2.78 -6.38 41.78
CA MET A 1 -1.82 -5.43 42.39
C MET A 1 -2.17 -4.08 41.81
N SER A 2 -2.86 -3.26 42.61
CA SER A 2 -3.70 -2.15 42.17
C SER A 2 -2.95 -1.09 41.37
N SER A 3 -3.58 -0.69 40.28
CA SER A 3 -3.26 0.44 39.42
C SER A 3 -3.25 1.74 40.23
N HIS A 4 -2.07 2.23 40.61
CA HIS A 4 -1.88 3.64 40.96
C HIS A 4 -1.92 4.50 39.68
N ILE A 5 -3.05 4.46 38.96
CA ILE A 5 -3.42 5.52 38.03
C ILE A 5 -4.05 6.59 38.92
N GLN A 6 -3.43 7.77 39.00
CA GLN A 6 -3.87 8.85 39.90
C GLN A 6 -5.39 9.07 39.83
N GLU A 7 -6.09 8.79 40.94
CA GLU A 7 -7.43 9.30 41.21
C GLU A 7 -7.39 10.83 41.07
N GLY A 8 -7.88 11.36 39.94
CA GLY A 8 -7.92 12.79 39.67
C GLY A 8 -7.66 13.21 38.23
N GLN A 9 -7.07 12.35 37.38
CA GLN A 9 -6.85 12.69 35.97
C GLN A 9 -8.05 12.25 35.11
N LYS A 10 -8.77 13.24 34.54
CA LYS A 10 -9.92 13.01 33.64
C LYS A 10 -9.54 12.33 32.33
N THR A 11 -8.30 12.52 31.87
CA THR A 11 -7.78 12.04 30.57
C THR A 11 -6.73 10.96 30.75
N CYS A 12 -6.55 10.10 29.74
CA CYS A 12 -5.48 9.10 29.74
C CYS A 12 -4.14 9.73 29.34
N PRO A 13 -3.02 9.27 29.93
CA PRO A 13 -1.71 9.67 29.46
C PRO A 13 -1.49 9.13 28.04
N GLY A 14 -0.82 9.91 27.19
CA GLY A 14 -0.50 9.49 25.82
C GLY A 14 -1.57 9.82 24.80
N LEU A 15 -1.15 9.88 23.53
CA LEU A 15 -1.98 10.37 22.44
C LEU A 15 -2.98 9.34 21.90
N TYR A 16 -2.61 8.06 21.95
CA TYR A 16 -3.38 6.96 21.36
C TYR A 16 -4.03 6.08 22.44
N CYS A 17 -3.98 6.47 23.70
CA CYS A 17 -4.63 5.75 24.79
C CYS A 17 -6.02 6.30 25.03
N GLY A 18 -6.97 5.42 25.34
CA GLY A 18 -8.33 5.83 25.67
C GLY A 18 -9.03 4.89 26.66
N ARG A 19 -10.26 5.24 27.00
CA ARG A 19 -11.17 4.44 27.81
C ARG A 19 -12.42 4.08 27.02
N THR A 20 -13.00 2.94 27.36
CA THR A 20 -14.30 2.49 26.85
C THR A 20 -15.36 2.67 27.93
N GLU A 21 -16.60 2.94 27.55
CA GLU A 21 -17.72 3.09 28.48
C GLU A 21 -18.27 1.69 28.86
N LEU A 22 -18.10 1.29 30.12
CA LEU A 22 -18.62 0.04 30.68
C LEU A 22 -19.95 0.30 31.41
N SER A 23 -20.99 0.55 30.63
CA SER A 23 -22.38 0.70 31.12
C SER A 23 -22.65 1.93 32.01
N SER A 24 -23.86 2.47 31.85
CA SER A 24 -24.40 3.54 32.70
C SER A 24 -25.37 2.90 33.69
N GLU A 25 -24.90 2.61 34.90
CA GLU A 25 -25.79 2.24 36.01
C GLU A 25 -26.10 3.50 36.82
N ASN A 26 -27.39 3.79 37.04
CA ASN A 26 -27.87 4.92 37.84
C ASN A 26 -27.42 6.32 37.38
N GLY A 27 -27.22 6.52 36.06
CA GLY A 27 -26.82 7.81 35.50
C GLY A 27 -25.35 8.18 35.71
N ALA A 28 -24.56 7.29 36.32
CA ALA A 28 -23.11 7.38 36.36
C ALA A 28 -22.51 6.45 35.29
N THR A 29 -21.86 7.03 34.28
CA THR A 29 -21.09 6.27 33.29
C THR A 29 -19.80 5.74 33.93
N ASN A 30 -19.69 4.42 34.04
CA ASN A 30 -18.45 3.77 34.45
C ASN A 30 -17.52 3.64 33.24
N TYR A 31 -16.26 4.02 33.40
CA TYR A 31 -15.25 3.93 32.35
C TYR A 31 -14.25 2.80 32.63
N SER A 32 -13.66 2.25 31.57
CA SER A 32 -12.59 1.27 31.66
C SER A 32 -11.31 1.89 32.22
N GLU A 33 -10.36 1.05 32.62
CA GLU A 33 -8.98 1.48 32.77
C GLU A 33 -8.44 2.02 31.43
N CYS A 34 -7.43 2.90 31.48
CA CYS A 34 -6.79 3.44 30.29
C CYS A 34 -6.04 2.33 29.53
N GLY A 35 -6.30 2.20 28.23
CA GLY A 35 -5.64 1.22 27.37
C GLY A 35 -5.74 1.55 25.89
N ALA A 36 -5.44 0.56 25.05
CA ALA A 36 -5.67 0.65 23.60
C ALA A 36 -7.16 0.62 23.28
N CYS A 37 -7.62 1.46 22.35
CA CYS A 37 -9.01 1.37 21.90
C CYS A 37 -9.23 0.12 21.03
N PRO A 38 -10.48 -0.39 20.97
CA PRO A 38 -10.85 -1.44 20.04
C PRO A 38 -10.61 -1.03 18.59
N ARG A 39 -10.46 -2.03 17.70
CA ARG A 39 -10.25 -1.80 16.27
C ARG A 39 -11.39 -0.96 15.67
N GLY A 40 -11.04 0.04 14.86
CA GLY A 40 -12.01 0.97 14.25
C GLY A 40 -12.49 2.09 15.19
N MET A 41 -11.84 2.27 16.33
CA MET A 41 -12.08 3.38 17.26
C MET A 41 -10.80 4.17 17.52
N GLN A 42 -10.94 5.45 17.82
CA GLN A 42 -9.83 6.34 18.17
C GLN A 42 -10.19 7.18 19.41
N PRO A 43 -9.23 7.49 20.30
CA PRO A 43 -9.50 8.38 21.43
C PRO A 43 -9.81 9.80 20.95
N ASN A 44 -10.87 10.38 21.51
CA ASN A 44 -11.20 11.79 21.34
C ASN A 44 -10.33 12.69 22.25
N ASN A 45 -10.58 14.00 22.24
CA ASN A 45 -9.86 14.98 23.08
C ASN A 45 -9.99 14.72 24.59
N GLU A 46 -11.02 13.98 25.01
CA GLU A 46 -11.26 13.59 26.40
C GLU A 46 -10.68 12.19 26.72
N SER A 47 -9.94 11.57 25.78
CA SER A 47 -9.41 10.21 25.90
C SER A 47 -10.48 9.12 26.01
N ILE A 48 -11.66 9.33 25.42
CA ILE A 48 -12.72 8.34 25.29
C ILE A 48 -12.66 7.74 23.88
N CYS A 49 -12.70 6.42 23.78
CA CYS A 49 -12.66 5.71 22.50
C CYS A 49 -13.98 5.92 21.75
N ALA A 50 -13.93 6.67 20.64
CA ALA A 50 -15.06 6.91 19.75
C ALA A 50 -14.88 6.16 18.42
N THR A 51 -15.99 5.78 17.78
CA THR A 51 -15.95 5.13 16.46
C THR A 51 -15.47 6.10 15.39
N CYS A 52 -14.67 5.60 14.46
CA CYS A 52 -14.28 6.35 13.28
C CYS A 52 -15.33 6.16 12.18
N ASP A 53 -16.11 7.21 11.93
CA ASP A 53 -17.15 7.23 10.90
C ASP A 53 -16.85 8.26 9.79
N ASP A 54 -15.57 8.63 9.62
CA ASP A 54 -15.16 9.49 8.51
C ASP A 54 -15.24 8.72 7.17
N GLU A 55 -15.60 9.44 6.11
CA GLU A 55 -15.58 8.92 4.74
C GLU A 55 -14.17 8.96 4.15
N MET A 56 -13.85 8.00 3.29
CA MET A 56 -12.57 7.96 2.56
C MET A 56 -12.44 9.15 1.61
N GLN A 57 -11.30 9.83 1.69
CA GLN A 57 -10.98 10.90 0.76
C GLN A 57 -10.42 10.31 -0.55
N LEU A 58 -10.46 11.11 -1.64
CA LEU A 58 -9.85 10.72 -2.91
C LEU A 58 -8.38 10.34 -2.75
N TYR A 59 -7.66 11.03 -1.86
CA TYR A 59 -6.26 10.74 -1.55
C TYR A 59 -6.05 9.30 -1.04
N ASP A 60 -6.92 8.86 -0.13
CA ASP A 60 -6.89 7.50 0.44
C ASP A 60 -7.14 6.45 -0.65
N TRP A 61 -8.10 6.70 -1.53
CA TRP A 61 -8.38 5.82 -2.66
C TRP A 61 -7.21 5.73 -3.64
N LEU A 62 -6.56 6.85 -3.94
CA LEU A 62 -5.37 6.87 -4.79
C LEU A 62 -4.20 6.12 -4.15
N TYR A 63 -4.04 6.23 -2.83
CA TYR A 63 -3.05 5.46 -2.08
C TYR A 63 -3.33 3.95 -2.14
N LEU A 64 -4.58 3.52 -1.90
CA LEU A 64 -4.96 2.11 -2.04
C LEU A 64 -4.76 1.61 -3.47
N GLY A 65 -5.09 2.43 -4.47
CA GLY A 65 -4.84 2.13 -5.88
C GLY A 65 -3.34 1.95 -6.15
N PHE A 66 -2.49 2.86 -5.66
CA PHE A 66 -1.04 2.76 -5.78
C PHE A 66 -0.51 1.46 -5.17
N MET A 67 -0.89 1.16 -3.92
CA MET A 67 -0.46 -0.06 -3.22
C MET A 67 -1.01 -1.33 -3.87
N GLY A 68 -2.20 -1.26 -4.48
CA GLY A 68 -2.83 -2.33 -5.23
C GLY A 68 -2.13 -2.64 -6.56
N LEU A 69 -1.64 -1.60 -7.25
CA LEU A 69 -0.94 -1.70 -8.53
C LEU A 69 0.48 -2.29 -8.38
N LEU A 70 1.17 -2.07 -7.26
CA LEU A 70 2.53 -2.58 -7.04
C LEU A 70 2.68 -4.10 -7.28
N PRO A 71 1.92 -4.99 -6.62
CA PRO A 71 2.02 -6.43 -6.88
C PRO A 71 1.58 -6.80 -8.31
N LEU A 72 0.64 -6.07 -8.92
CA LEU A 72 0.22 -6.31 -10.29
C LEU A 72 1.37 -6.01 -11.29
N LEU A 73 2.05 -4.88 -11.13
CA LEU A 73 3.20 -4.51 -11.97
C LEU A 73 4.37 -5.48 -11.80
N LEU A 74 4.65 -5.92 -10.57
CA LEU A 74 5.65 -6.95 -10.31
C LEU A 74 5.28 -8.28 -10.97
N ASN A 75 4.01 -8.69 -10.87
CA ASN A 75 3.52 -9.87 -11.57
C ASN A 75 3.68 -9.78 -13.09
N PHE A 76 3.42 -8.62 -13.68
CA PHE A 76 3.66 -8.39 -15.10
C PHE A 76 5.14 -8.51 -15.43
N PHE A 77 6.01 -7.85 -14.67
CA PHE A 77 7.46 -7.90 -14.87
C PHE A 77 8.00 -9.34 -14.80
N PHE A 78 7.63 -10.10 -13.77
CA PHE A 78 8.05 -11.50 -13.66
C PHE A 78 7.45 -12.41 -14.74
N THR A 79 6.24 -12.10 -15.20
CA THR A 79 5.62 -12.83 -16.30
C THR A 79 6.37 -12.58 -17.60
N GLU A 80 6.72 -11.33 -17.93
CA GLU A 80 7.54 -11.01 -19.11
C GLU A 80 8.93 -11.65 -19.06
N MET A 81 9.55 -11.68 -17.87
CA MET A 81 10.89 -12.26 -17.70
C MET A 81 10.93 -13.79 -17.85
N PHE A 82 9.87 -14.48 -17.42
CA PHE A 82 9.88 -15.96 -17.36
C PHE A 82 8.95 -16.67 -18.35
N ALA A 83 7.93 -16.00 -18.88
CA ALA A 83 6.96 -16.63 -19.78
C ALA A 83 7.38 -16.56 -21.25
N LYS A 84 7.04 -17.60 -22.02
CA LYS A 84 7.21 -17.60 -23.48
C LYS A 84 6.12 -16.75 -24.14
N LYS A 85 6.50 -15.96 -25.15
CA LYS A 85 5.67 -14.97 -25.86
C LYS A 85 4.22 -15.40 -26.18
N ALA A 86 3.99 -16.67 -26.51
CA ALA A 86 2.67 -17.17 -26.92
C ALA A 86 1.57 -17.08 -25.84
N ASN A 87 1.92 -17.22 -24.55
CA ASN A 87 0.92 -17.28 -23.46
C ASN A 87 1.00 -16.09 -22.49
N VAL A 88 1.85 -15.10 -22.79
CA VAL A 88 2.08 -13.92 -21.93
C VAL A 88 0.80 -13.13 -21.72
N ILE A 89 0.04 -12.89 -22.80
CA ILE A 89 -1.21 -12.13 -22.75
C ILE A 89 -2.23 -12.80 -21.83
N LEU A 90 -2.38 -14.12 -21.92
CA LEU A 90 -3.30 -14.87 -21.07
C LEU A 90 -2.93 -14.75 -19.58
N LEU A 91 -1.64 -14.81 -19.25
CA LEU A 91 -1.15 -14.67 -17.88
C LEU A 91 -1.34 -13.24 -17.34
N HIS A 92 -1.16 -12.21 -18.17
CA HIS A 92 -1.45 -10.83 -17.79
C HIS A 92 -2.93 -10.61 -17.51
N VAL A 93 -3.81 -11.12 -18.37
CA VAL A 93 -5.26 -11.04 -18.14
C VAL A 93 -5.65 -11.77 -16.85
N SER A 94 -5.10 -12.96 -16.60
CA SER A 94 -5.32 -13.68 -15.32
C SER A 94 -4.88 -12.85 -14.13
N SER A 95 -3.69 -12.22 -14.21
CA SER A 95 -3.15 -11.38 -13.13
C SER A 95 -4.07 -10.19 -12.81
N ILE A 96 -4.63 -9.56 -13.83
CA ILE A 96 -5.57 -8.43 -13.67
C ILE A 96 -6.86 -8.91 -12.99
N LEU A 97 -7.41 -10.05 -13.41
CA LEU A 97 -8.63 -10.61 -12.82
C LEU A 97 -8.41 -11.06 -11.37
N GLU A 98 -7.28 -11.71 -11.08
CA GLU A 98 -6.86 -12.10 -9.73
C GLU A 98 -6.70 -10.88 -8.81
N ALA A 99 -6.06 -9.81 -9.29
CA ALA A 99 -5.89 -8.56 -8.56
C ALA A 99 -7.22 -7.83 -8.35
N GLY A 100 -8.06 -7.72 -9.38
CA GLY A 100 -9.37 -7.11 -9.28
C GLY A 100 -10.29 -7.85 -8.31
N LEU A 101 -10.31 -9.18 -8.38
CA LEU A 101 -11.08 -10.01 -7.45
C LEU A 101 -10.56 -9.89 -6.02
N ALA A 102 -9.24 -9.90 -5.81
CA ALA A 102 -8.65 -9.69 -4.49
C ALA A 102 -9.02 -8.32 -3.91
N ALA A 103 -9.03 -7.26 -4.73
CA ALA A 103 -9.42 -5.92 -4.29
C ALA A 103 -10.91 -5.87 -3.87
N ILE A 104 -11.80 -6.45 -4.68
CA ILE A 104 -13.24 -6.54 -4.34
C ILE A 104 -13.44 -7.32 -3.04
N VAL A 105 -12.79 -8.48 -2.89
CA VAL A 105 -12.89 -9.29 -1.66
C VAL A 105 -12.33 -8.53 -0.46
N ALA A 106 -11.20 -7.83 -0.60
CA ALA A 106 -10.64 -7.03 0.48
C ALA A 106 -11.58 -5.91 0.94
N LEU A 107 -12.24 -5.21 0.00
CA LEU A 107 -13.24 -4.20 0.32
C LEU A 107 -14.45 -4.80 1.07
N LEU A 108 -14.95 -5.96 0.62
CA LEU A 108 -16.13 -6.60 1.23
C LEU A 108 -15.87 -7.21 2.61
N VAL A 109 -14.62 -7.56 2.94
CA VAL A 109 -14.25 -8.19 4.22
C VAL A 109 -13.94 -7.16 5.30
N VAL A 110 -13.46 -5.98 4.93
CA VAL A 110 -13.15 -4.90 5.88
C VAL A 110 -14.44 -4.21 6.33
N ASP A 111 -14.47 -3.71 7.57
CA ASP A 111 -15.64 -2.99 8.08
C ASP A 111 -15.95 -1.74 7.23
N PRO A 112 -17.24 -1.49 6.93
CA PRO A 112 -18.41 -2.33 7.19
C PRO A 112 -18.50 -3.54 6.24
N VAL A 113 -18.58 -4.74 6.83
CA VAL A 113 -18.60 -6.01 6.07
C VAL A 113 -19.75 -6.03 5.05
N GLY A 114 -19.42 -6.40 3.81
CA GLY A 114 -20.38 -6.55 2.71
C GLY A 114 -20.69 -5.25 1.95
N GLN A 115 -20.10 -4.12 2.32
CA GLN A 115 -20.24 -2.86 1.59
C GLN A 115 -18.95 -2.52 0.84
N LEU A 116 -19.07 -1.77 -0.26
CA LEU A 116 -17.92 -1.25 -1.01
C LEU A 116 -17.46 0.12 -0.53
N ASN A 117 -18.19 0.73 0.42
CA ASN A 117 -17.79 1.96 1.07
C ASN A 117 -17.07 1.61 2.38
N LEU A 118 -15.95 2.29 2.63
CA LEU A 118 -15.14 2.07 3.83
C LEU A 118 -15.30 3.26 4.77
N ARG A 119 -15.44 2.95 6.07
CA ARG A 119 -15.25 3.94 7.13
C ARG A 119 -13.76 4.04 7.45
N THR A 120 -13.26 5.23 7.72
CA THR A 120 -11.84 5.46 7.99
C THR A 120 -11.63 6.34 9.23
N CYS A 121 -10.49 6.20 9.90
CA CYS A 121 -9.99 7.15 10.87
C CYS A 121 -9.06 8.14 10.16
N ARG A 122 -9.31 9.45 10.31
CA ARG A 122 -8.52 10.47 9.63
C ARG A 122 -7.03 10.43 10.00
N VAL A 123 -6.19 10.32 8.98
CA VAL A 123 -4.73 10.44 9.11
C VAL A 123 -4.37 11.91 9.29
N ASN A 124 -3.76 12.27 10.42
CA ASN A 124 -3.36 13.65 10.70
C ASN A 124 -1.85 13.84 10.67
N ARG A 125 -1.09 12.83 11.10
CA ARG A 125 0.37 12.90 11.22
C ARG A 125 1.02 11.56 10.94
N LEU A 126 2.31 11.62 10.58
CA LEU A 126 3.13 10.42 10.36
C LEU A 126 3.16 9.49 11.59
N ALA A 127 3.08 10.05 12.80
CA ALA A 127 3.08 9.25 14.03
C ALA A 127 1.85 8.33 14.16
N ASP A 128 0.74 8.61 13.46
CA ASP A 128 -0.47 7.80 13.51
C ASP A 128 -0.23 6.41 12.88
N TRP A 129 0.74 6.29 11.99
CA TRP A 129 1.17 5.01 11.41
C TRP A 129 2.09 4.19 12.34
N TYR A 130 2.67 4.82 13.35
CA TYR A 130 3.67 4.21 14.22
C TYR A 130 3.34 4.43 15.70
N THR A 131 2.10 4.11 16.08
CA THR A 131 1.58 4.26 17.45
C THR A 131 2.42 3.53 18.50
N MET A 132 3.09 2.43 18.11
CA MET A 132 4.02 1.67 18.94
C MET A 132 5.13 2.53 19.58
N PHE A 133 5.66 3.53 18.85
CA PHE A 133 6.71 4.42 19.38
C PHE A 133 6.17 5.55 20.26
N LYS A 134 4.85 5.63 20.45
CA LYS A 134 4.16 6.69 21.19
C LYS A 134 3.43 6.16 22.44
N ASN A 135 3.79 4.95 22.89
CA ASN A 135 3.33 4.39 24.15
C ASN A 135 3.86 5.22 25.34
N PRO A 136 2.99 5.76 26.22
CA PRO A 136 3.40 6.58 27.35
C PRO A 136 3.94 5.74 28.52
N GLN A 137 4.76 6.38 29.35
CA GLN A 137 5.27 5.83 30.61
C GLN A 137 4.87 6.73 31.78
N PRO A 138 3.61 6.66 32.26
CA PRO A 138 3.20 7.41 33.43
C PRO A 138 4.09 7.05 34.63
N SER A 139 4.62 8.08 35.30
CA SER A 139 5.47 7.93 36.49
C SER A 139 6.72 7.04 36.30
N TYR A 140 7.22 6.89 35.06
CA TYR A 140 8.43 6.13 34.70
C TYR A 140 8.51 4.68 35.21
N SER A 141 7.38 4.10 35.62
CA SER A 141 7.35 2.78 36.28
C SER A 141 6.64 1.71 35.46
N VAL A 142 5.62 2.09 34.68
CA VAL A 142 4.84 1.17 33.84
C VAL A 142 4.64 1.77 32.46
N THR A 143 4.84 0.98 31.41
CA THR A 143 4.50 1.34 30.02
C THR A 143 3.04 0.99 29.74
N LEU A 144 2.22 1.99 29.41
CA LEU A 144 0.86 1.72 28.93
C LEU A 144 0.94 1.30 27.46
N GLN A 145 0.46 0.11 27.13
CA GLN A 145 0.47 -0.41 25.76
C GLN A 145 -0.79 0.08 25.03
N CYS A 146 -0.64 1.15 24.25
CA CYS A 146 -1.73 1.78 23.49
C CYS A 146 -1.53 1.63 21.99
N THR A 147 -0.81 0.59 21.58
CA THR A 147 -0.53 0.30 20.19
C THR A 147 -1.80 -0.21 19.53
N GLN A 148 -2.32 0.59 18.61
CA GLN A 148 -3.50 0.29 17.84
C GLN A 148 -3.36 0.82 16.40
N GLU A 149 -4.24 0.36 15.53
CA GLU A 149 -4.34 0.86 14.16
C GLU A 149 -5.07 2.22 14.17
N ALA A 150 -4.34 3.31 14.41
CA ALA A 150 -4.92 4.65 14.42
C ALA A 150 -5.35 5.15 13.03
N VAL A 151 -4.82 4.55 11.96
CA VAL A 151 -5.15 4.85 10.56
C VAL A 151 -6.08 3.79 9.96
N PHE A 152 -6.99 3.26 10.77
CA PHE A 152 -7.91 2.21 10.34
C PHE A 152 -8.76 2.68 9.15
N PRO A 153 -8.99 1.86 8.10
CA PRO A 153 -8.47 0.51 7.86
C PRO A 153 -7.26 0.50 6.91
N LEU A 154 -6.65 1.65 6.60
CA LEU A 154 -5.67 1.83 5.53
C LEU A 154 -4.46 0.91 5.67
N PHE A 155 -4.02 0.64 6.90
CA PHE A 155 -2.90 -0.26 7.13
C PHE A 155 -3.30 -1.71 6.88
N SER A 156 -4.38 -2.16 7.52
CA SER A 156 -4.85 -3.55 7.47
C SER A 156 -5.36 -3.98 6.10
N ILE A 157 -6.09 -3.12 5.38
CA ILE A 157 -6.74 -3.49 4.12
C ILE A 157 -5.71 -3.91 3.05
N ILE A 158 -4.54 -3.28 3.04
CA ILE A 158 -3.45 -3.62 2.10
C ILE A 158 -2.90 -5.02 2.40
N LEU A 159 -2.73 -5.37 3.68
CA LEU A 159 -2.29 -6.71 4.08
C LEU A 159 -3.31 -7.78 3.71
N ILE A 160 -4.59 -7.49 3.91
CA ILE A 160 -5.71 -8.36 3.51
C ILE A 160 -5.69 -8.55 1.99
N TYR A 161 -5.56 -7.46 1.23
CA TYR A 161 -5.46 -7.50 -0.23
C TYR A 161 -4.27 -8.34 -0.72
N TYR A 162 -3.07 -8.14 -0.18
CA TYR A 162 -1.89 -8.94 -0.56
C TYR A 162 -2.06 -10.42 -0.23
N THR A 163 -2.73 -10.75 0.88
CA THR A 163 -3.02 -12.13 1.25
C THR A 163 -3.99 -12.78 0.26
N PHE A 164 -5.10 -12.11 -0.07
CA PHE A 164 -6.05 -12.62 -1.05
C PHE A 164 -5.47 -12.68 -2.47
N ASN A 165 -4.65 -11.70 -2.86
CA ASN A 165 -3.99 -11.71 -4.15
C ASN A 165 -3.06 -12.92 -4.27
N LEU A 166 -2.22 -13.17 -3.26
CA LEU A 166 -1.35 -14.34 -3.22
C LEU A 166 -2.16 -15.65 -3.23
N ALA A 167 -3.24 -15.74 -2.44
CA ALA A 167 -4.10 -16.93 -2.39
C ALA A 167 -4.75 -17.22 -3.75
N LEU A 168 -5.34 -16.20 -4.39
CA LEU A 168 -5.95 -16.34 -5.72
C LEU A 168 -4.90 -16.72 -6.77
N MET A 169 -3.71 -16.13 -6.73
CA MET A 169 -2.63 -16.52 -7.64
C MET A 169 -2.19 -17.97 -7.44
N MET A 170 -2.09 -18.43 -6.19
CA MET A 170 -1.75 -19.82 -5.88
C MET A 170 -2.85 -20.80 -6.28
N LEU A 171 -4.10 -20.38 -6.39
CA LEU A 171 -5.20 -21.26 -6.82
C LEU A 171 -5.40 -21.23 -8.35
N VAL A 172 -5.51 -20.04 -8.94
CA VAL A 172 -5.89 -19.86 -10.34
C VAL A 172 -4.73 -20.15 -11.29
N ARG A 173 -3.51 -19.67 -10.99
CA ARG A 173 -2.37 -19.81 -11.93
C ARG A 173 -1.89 -21.23 -12.15
N PRO A 174 -1.82 -22.13 -11.15
CA PRO A 174 -1.49 -23.53 -11.40
C PRO A 174 -2.53 -24.21 -12.29
N ILE A 175 -3.82 -23.97 -12.06
CA ILE A 175 -4.91 -24.55 -12.86
C ILE A 175 -4.79 -24.08 -14.31
N LEU A 176 -4.59 -22.77 -14.51
CA LEU A 176 -4.41 -22.19 -15.83
C LEU A 176 -3.15 -22.72 -16.52
N SER A 177 -2.03 -22.80 -15.79
CA SER A 177 -0.76 -23.27 -16.33
C SER A 177 -0.78 -24.76 -16.69
N TYR A 178 -1.50 -25.57 -15.92
CA TYR A 178 -1.67 -26.99 -16.20
C TYR A 178 -2.52 -27.21 -17.45
N LYS A 179 -3.66 -26.50 -17.56
CA LYS A 179 -4.63 -26.70 -18.65
C LYS A 179 -4.22 -26.04 -19.98
N PHE A 180 -3.66 -24.84 -19.93
CA PHE A 180 -3.41 -24.03 -21.14
C PHE A 180 -1.93 -23.79 -21.45
N CYS A 181 -1.04 -23.81 -20.44
CA CYS A 181 0.36 -23.38 -20.63
C CYS A 181 1.39 -24.50 -20.46
N LYS A 182 1.03 -25.79 -20.52
CA LYS A 182 1.97 -26.94 -20.42
C LYS A 182 3.00 -26.78 -19.27
N ASN A 183 2.57 -26.33 -18.08
CA ASN A 183 3.42 -26.08 -16.90
C ASN A 183 4.49 -24.98 -17.03
N LEU A 184 4.42 -24.12 -18.04
CA LEU A 184 5.40 -23.04 -18.28
C LEU A 184 5.27 -21.85 -17.30
N GLY A 185 4.16 -21.75 -16.56
CA GLY A 185 3.91 -20.65 -15.60
C GLY A 185 4.57 -20.83 -14.22
N ARG A 186 5.24 -21.97 -13.98
CA ARG A 186 5.74 -22.35 -12.65
C ARG A 186 6.72 -21.33 -12.04
N ASN A 187 7.62 -20.77 -12.85
CA ASN A 187 8.62 -19.81 -12.36
C ASN A 187 8.00 -18.47 -11.94
N SER A 188 6.96 -18.02 -12.66
CA SER A 188 6.20 -16.81 -12.29
C SER A 188 5.46 -17.01 -10.96
N ILE A 189 4.92 -18.20 -10.71
CA ILE A 189 4.28 -18.54 -9.43
C ILE A 189 5.28 -18.53 -8.27
N TYR A 190 6.48 -19.11 -8.46
CA TYR A 190 7.52 -19.06 -7.44
C TYR A 190 7.99 -17.63 -7.17
N ALA A 191 8.16 -16.80 -8.20
CA ALA A 191 8.50 -15.40 -8.03
C ALA A 191 7.46 -14.68 -7.15
N ALA A 192 6.17 -14.89 -7.43
CA ALA A 192 5.06 -14.36 -6.61
C ALA A 192 5.15 -14.76 -5.15
N LEU A 193 5.46 -16.02 -4.86
CA LEU A 193 5.60 -16.54 -3.50
C LEU A 193 6.75 -15.85 -2.73
N TYR A 194 7.82 -15.43 -3.42
CA TYR A 194 8.93 -14.71 -2.79
C TYR A 194 8.68 -13.21 -2.64
N PHE A 195 8.12 -12.53 -3.65
CA PHE A 195 8.01 -11.07 -3.59
C PHE A 195 6.81 -10.59 -2.73
N HIS A 196 5.74 -11.37 -2.59
CA HIS A 196 4.59 -10.97 -1.75
C HIS A 196 4.96 -10.76 -0.27
N PRO A 197 5.68 -11.69 0.39
CA PRO A 197 6.18 -11.46 1.74
C PRO A 197 7.09 -10.23 1.85
N ILE A 198 7.91 -9.96 0.82
CA ILE A 198 8.77 -8.77 0.79
C ILE A 198 7.92 -7.49 0.72
N LEU A 199 6.86 -7.47 -0.08
CA LEU A 199 5.92 -6.34 -0.14
C LEU A 199 5.19 -6.15 1.19
N VAL A 200 4.77 -7.24 1.85
CA VAL A 200 4.15 -7.18 3.17
C VAL A 200 5.10 -6.57 4.20
N LEU A 201 6.36 -7.01 4.23
CA LEU A 201 7.38 -6.46 5.13
C LEU A 201 7.65 -4.99 4.82
N PHE A 202 7.75 -4.64 3.54
CA PHE A 202 7.95 -3.26 3.10
C PHE A 202 6.78 -2.37 3.55
N HIS A 203 5.54 -2.82 3.37
CA HIS A 203 4.36 -2.11 3.84
C HIS A 203 4.36 -1.99 5.37
N ALA A 204 4.61 -3.08 6.10
CA ALA A 204 4.62 -3.06 7.57
C ALA A 204 5.62 -2.04 8.16
N VAL A 205 6.75 -1.80 7.49
CA VAL A 205 7.80 -0.88 7.95
C VAL A 205 7.62 0.54 7.39
N PHE A 206 7.23 0.67 6.12
CA PHE A 206 7.26 1.95 5.39
C PHE A 206 5.88 2.53 5.07
N ALA A 207 4.76 1.89 5.48
CA ALA A 207 3.41 2.31 5.09
C ALA A 207 3.15 3.81 5.27
N GLY A 208 3.50 4.37 6.43
CA GLY A 208 3.32 5.78 6.71
C GLY A 208 4.19 6.68 5.82
N LEU A 209 5.45 6.31 5.58
CA LEU A 209 6.33 7.07 4.70
C LEU A 209 5.81 7.06 3.26
N VAL A 210 5.40 5.88 2.77
CA VAL A 210 4.84 5.72 1.43
C VAL A 210 3.53 6.49 1.29
N TYR A 211 2.68 6.50 2.31
CA TYR A 211 1.43 7.26 2.31
C TYR A 211 1.69 8.75 2.05
N PHE A 212 2.66 9.37 2.72
CA PHE A 212 2.97 10.78 2.46
C PHE A 212 3.79 11.01 1.18
N SER A 213 4.55 10.03 0.70
CA SER A 213 5.44 10.19 -0.45
C SER A 213 4.87 9.75 -1.80
N PHE A 214 3.82 8.90 -1.85
CA PHE A 214 3.36 8.30 -3.11
C PHE A 214 2.99 9.31 -4.21
N PRO A 215 2.40 10.50 -3.93
CA PRO A 215 2.05 11.43 -5.01
C PRO A 215 3.30 11.94 -5.73
N TYR A 216 4.37 12.20 -4.96
CA TYR A 216 5.67 12.60 -5.50
C TYR A 216 6.33 11.47 -6.29
N VAL A 217 6.23 10.22 -5.81
CA VAL A 217 6.77 9.06 -6.52
C VAL A 217 6.06 8.85 -7.86
N VAL A 218 4.72 8.89 -7.87
CA VAL A 218 3.91 8.70 -9.08
C VAL A 218 4.14 9.82 -10.09
N THR A 219 4.19 11.08 -9.64
CA THR A 219 4.44 12.23 -10.52
C THR A 219 5.85 12.20 -11.11
N ALA A 220 6.88 11.88 -10.30
CA ALA A 220 8.24 11.73 -10.78
C ALA A 220 8.35 10.59 -11.80
N ALA A 221 7.78 9.41 -11.51
CA ALA A 221 7.79 8.27 -12.42
C ALA A 221 7.09 8.60 -13.75
N SER A 222 5.96 9.31 -13.70
CA SER A 222 5.27 9.80 -14.88
C SER A 222 6.16 10.75 -15.69
N LEU A 223 6.74 11.78 -15.07
CA LEU A 223 7.59 12.75 -15.76
C LEU A 223 8.81 12.08 -16.42
N THR A 224 9.47 11.16 -15.69
CA THR A 224 10.60 10.40 -16.23
C THR A 224 10.19 9.54 -17.41
N THR A 225 9.04 8.86 -17.34
CA THR A 225 8.54 8.02 -18.43
C THR A 225 8.27 8.85 -19.69
N HIS A 226 7.65 10.02 -19.55
CA HIS A 226 7.43 10.93 -20.68
C HIS A 226 8.74 11.47 -21.25
N ALA A 227 9.68 11.88 -20.41
CA ALA A 227 10.99 12.38 -20.83
C ALA A 227 11.78 11.31 -21.61
N VAL A 228 11.81 10.07 -21.11
CA VAL A 228 12.46 8.94 -21.78
C VAL A 228 11.78 8.64 -23.12
N HIS A 229 10.43 8.62 -23.16
CA HIS A 229 9.69 8.39 -24.38
C HIS A 229 10.01 9.44 -25.46
N PHE A 230 10.04 10.74 -25.11
CA PHE A 230 10.42 11.79 -26.05
C PHE A 230 11.88 11.73 -26.49
N ALA A 231 12.80 11.37 -25.58
CA ALA A 231 14.20 11.20 -25.93
C ALA A 231 14.40 10.07 -26.96
N VAL A 232 13.74 8.93 -26.75
CA VAL A 232 13.79 7.78 -27.68
C VAL A 232 13.21 8.15 -29.04
N LEU A 233 12.07 8.85 -29.09
CA LEU A 233 11.48 9.29 -30.35
C LEU A 233 12.39 10.24 -31.13
N ASN A 234 13.04 11.19 -30.45
CA ASN A 234 13.98 12.11 -31.08
C ASN A 234 15.19 11.37 -31.68
N ILE A 235 15.73 10.38 -30.95
CA ILE A 235 16.81 9.52 -31.44
C ILE A 235 16.34 8.73 -32.68
N GLN A 236 15.13 8.15 -32.64
CA GLN A 236 14.58 7.40 -33.78
C GLN A 236 14.36 8.29 -35.01
N ALA A 237 13.88 9.52 -34.83
CA ALA A 237 13.71 10.49 -35.91
C ALA A 237 15.06 10.87 -36.54
N TYR A 238 16.09 11.12 -35.72
CA TYR A 238 17.45 11.40 -36.18
C TYR A 238 18.06 10.22 -36.96
N VAL A 239 17.95 8.99 -36.45
CA VAL A 239 18.44 7.79 -37.13
C VAL A 239 17.69 7.56 -38.45
N ARG A 240 16.40 7.86 -38.51
CA ARG A 240 15.64 7.75 -39.76
C ARG A 240 16.09 8.79 -40.79
N CYS A 241 16.26 10.06 -40.41
CA CYS A 241 16.71 11.11 -41.33
C CYS A 241 18.14 10.88 -41.84
N SER A 242 19.06 10.41 -40.98
CA SER A 242 20.44 10.08 -41.38
C SER A 242 20.50 8.90 -42.36
N ASN A 243 19.63 7.90 -42.22
CA ASN A 243 19.53 6.79 -43.17
C ASN A 243 18.83 7.16 -44.50
N LEU A 244 18.12 8.29 -44.57
CA LEU A 244 17.55 8.81 -45.83
C LEU A 244 18.52 9.71 -46.60
N GLN A 245 19.68 10.06 -46.04
CA GLN A 245 20.70 10.84 -46.73
C GLN A 245 21.54 9.95 -47.66
N PRO A 246 21.75 10.33 -48.94
CA PRO A 246 22.58 9.55 -49.86
C PRO A 246 24.04 9.47 -49.35
N PRO A 247 24.78 8.39 -49.65
CA PRO A 247 26.11 8.10 -49.11
C PRO A 247 27.21 9.11 -49.47
N SER A 248 26.91 10.15 -50.26
CA SER A 248 27.85 11.21 -50.65
C SER A 248 28.10 12.28 -49.57
N VAL A 249 27.38 12.27 -48.44
CA VAL A 249 27.50 13.28 -47.37
C VAL A 249 28.05 12.70 -46.06
N HIS A 250 28.81 11.60 -46.11
CA HIS A 250 29.46 11.03 -44.93
C HIS A 250 30.73 11.79 -44.48
N HIS A 251 31.26 12.70 -45.28
CA HIS A 251 32.50 13.43 -44.95
C HIS A 251 32.32 14.81 -44.30
N ALA A 252 31.10 15.36 -44.22
CA ALA A 252 30.89 16.71 -43.68
C ALA A 252 30.54 16.74 -42.17
N GLY A 253 30.11 15.62 -41.58
CA GLY A 253 29.68 15.57 -40.17
C GLY A 253 30.80 15.46 -39.14
N TRP A 254 32.00 15.03 -39.55
CA TRP A 254 33.12 14.82 -38.62
C TRP A 254 33.83 16.11 -38.19
N MET A 255 33.54 17.27 -38.83
CA MET A 255 34.17 18.54 -38.46
C MET A 255 33.45 19.32 -37.35
N VAL A 256 32.21 18.94 -36.97
CA VAL A 256 31.46 19.67 -35.92
C VAL A 256 31.72 19.08 -34.51
N HIS A 257 32.36 17.92 -34.41
CA HIS A 257 32.69 17.28 -33.12
C HIS A 257 34.07 17.68 -32.56
N ALA A 258 34.76 18.65 -33.17
CA ALA A 258 36.11 19.09 -32.77
C ALA A 258 36.16 20.45 -32.05
N THR A 259 35.02 21.12 -31.82
CA THR A 259 34.97 22.49 -31.26
C THR A 259 34.12 22.64 -30.00
N ILE A 260 33.96 21.57 -29.22
CA ILE A 260 33.52 21.68 -27.83
C ILE A 260 34.50 20.87 -26.96
N LYS A 261 35.51 21.58 -26.46
CA LYS A 261 36.19 21.27 -25.21
C LYS A 261 35.38 21.83 -24.06
#